data_AF-A0A6C1PJ24-F1
#
_entry.id   AF-A0A6C1PJ24-F1
#
_cell.length_a   1.000
_cell.length_b   1.000
_cell.length_c   1.000
_cell.angle_alpha   90.00
_cell.angle_beta   90.00
_cell.angle_gamma   90.00
#
_symmetry.space_group_name_H-M   'P 1'
#
loop_
_entity.id
_entity.type
_entity.pdbx_description
1 polymer ?
#
loop_
_entity_poly.entity_id
_entity_poly.type
_entity_poly.pdbx_seq_one_letter_code
_entity_poly.pdbx_strand_id
1 'polypeptide(L)'
;MKRPREFENRFGTFRFRAVPQQVYPIGVERVVEAEIPFLIASPTKALCDRIALEPRMRSLRDVRRWAQLMRLDPEVDLDIEVLDACAELYRRPAVRLLRSLAGQDGRIVW
;
A
#
# COMPACT_ATOMS: atom_id res chain seq x y z
N MET A 1 -9.40 -26.15 -0.93
CA MET A 1 -8.01 -26.11 -0.43
C MET A 1 -7.62 -24.66 -0.18
N LYS A 2 -7.34 -24.23 1.06
CA LYS A 2 -6.85 -22.86 1.32
C LYS A 2 -5.43 -22.75 0.76
N ARG A 3 -5.16 -21.79 -0.13
CA ARG A 3 -3.80 -21.56 -0.66
C ARG A 3 -2.84 -21.31 0.52
N PRO A 4 -1.65 -21.93 0.53
CA PRO A 4 -0.65 -21.68 1.56
C PRO A 4 -0.28 -20.18 1.55
N ARG A 5 -0.21 -19.58 2.74
CA ARG A 5 0.09 -18.15 2.90
C ARG A 5 1.59 -17.85 2.76
N GLU A 6 2.41 -18.89 2.75
CA GLU A 6 3.85 -18.82 2.61
C GLU A 6 4.30 -19.95 1.68
N PHE A 7 5.18 -19.64 0.74
CA PHE A 7 5.70 -20.57 -0.26
C PHE A 7 7.19 -20.33 -0.42
N GLU A 8 7.98 -21.38 -0.46
CA GLU A 8 9.44 -21.30 -0.56
C GLU A 8 9.92 -22.07 -1.79
N ASN A 9 10.84 -21.47 -2.55
CA ASN A 9 11.52 -22.12 -3.67
C ASN A 9 12.98 -21.63 -3.75
N ARG A 10 13.71 -22.06 -4.78
CA ARG A 10 15.12 -21.67 -5.00
C ARG A 10 15.37 -20.16 -5.14
N PHE A 11 14.33 -19.37 -5.40
CA PHE A 11 14.40 -17.91 -5.53
C PHE A 11 14.05 -17.19 -4.23
N GLY A 12 13.61 -17.90 -3.20
CA GLY A 12 13.36 -17.37 -1.87
C GLY A 12 11.96 -17.66 -1.34
N THR A 13 11.55 -16.86 -0.35
CA THR A 13 10.30 -17.03 0.39
C THR A 13 9.26 -15.99 -0.03
N PHE A 14 8.10 -16.47 -0.45
CA PHE A 14 6.96 -15.68 -0.89
C PHE A 14 5.86 -15.73 0.17
N ARG A 15 5.35 -14.57 0.58
CA ARG A 15 4.28 -14.46 1.58
C ARG A 15 3.07 -13.75 1.00
N PHE A 16 1.94 -14.43 1.00
CA PHE A 16 0.66 -13.91 0.52
C PHE A 16 -0.15 -13.35 1.68
N ARG A 17 -0.48 -12.06 1.58
CA ARG A 17 -1.29 -11.35 2.56
C ARG A 17 -2.65 -11.04 1.95
N ALA A 18 -3.71 -11.42 2.66
CA ALA A 18 -5.07 -11.12 2.22
C ALA A 18 -5.38 -9.63 2.47
N VAL A 19 -6.09 -9.03 1.52
CA VAL A 19 -6.68 -7.69 1.65
C VAL A 19 -8.20 -7.82 1.64
N PRO A 20 -8.96 -6.87 2.22
CA PRO A 20 -10.42 -6.87 2.09
C PRO A 20 -10.82 -6.87 0.61
N GLN A 21 -11.83 -7.68 0.26
CA GLN A 21 -12.26 -7.86 -1.14
C GLN A 21 -12.63 -6.53 -1.82
N GLN A 22 -13.26 -5.61 -1.08
CA GLN A 22 -13.66 -4.29 -1.59
C GLN A 22 -12.47 -3.37 -1.89
N VAL A 23 -11.33 -3.59 -1.21
CA VAL A 23 -10.10 -2.82 -1.41
C VAL A 23 -9.30 -3.36 -2.59
N TYR A 24 -9.42 -4.66 -2.89
CA TYR A 24 -8.63 -5.31 -3.94
C TYR A 24 -8.62 -4.56 -5.29
N PRO A 25 -9.76 -4.12 -5.87
CA PRO A 25 -9.74 -3.48 -7.18
C PRO A 25 -9.21 -2.02 -7.16
N ILE A 26 -9.11 -1.38 -6.00
CA ILE A 26 -8.77 0.04 -5.91
C ILE A 26 -7.30 0.25 -6.30
N GLY A 27 -7.04 1.11 -7.28
CA GLY A 27 -5.67 1.43 -7.71
C GLY A 27 -4.86 0.22 -8.19
N VAL A 28 -5.51 -0.83 -8.71
CA VAL A 28 -4.84 -1.92 -9.44
C VAL A 28 -4.79 -1.58 -10.92
N GLU A 29 -3.61 -1.70 -11.50
CA GLU A 29 -3.32 -1.38 -12.88
C GLU A 29 -3.04 -2.65 -13.68
N ARG A 30 -3.40 -2.63 -14.97
CA ARG A 30 -2.98 -3.66 -15.92
C ARG A 30 -1.81 -3.14 -16.72
N VAL A 31 -0.64 -3.75 -16.55
CA VAL A 31 0.60 -3.39 -17.24
C VAL A 31 0.99 -4.51 -18.19
N VAL A 32 1.69 -4.16 -19.26
CA VAL A 32 2.31 -5.11 -20.18
C VAL A 32 3.81 -4.89 -20.15
N GLU A 33 4.56 -5.91 -19.74
CA GLU A 33 6.02 -5.91 -19.75
C GLU A 33 6.50 -7.20 -20.42
N ALA A 34 7.49 -7.10 -21.31
CA ALA A 34 7.96 -8.24 -22.11
C ALA A 34 6.82 -9.03 -22.78
N GLU A 35 5.84 -8.32 -23.35
CA GLU A 35 4.65 -8.87 -24.03
C GLU A 35 3.67 -9.66 -23.14
N ILE A 36 3.89 -9.67 -21.82
CA ILE A 36 3.04 -10.39 -20.86
C ILE A 36 2.18 -9.38 -20.08
N PRO A 37 0.84 -9.44 -20.19
CA PRO A 37 -0.03 -8.61 -19.38
C PRO A 37 -0.15 -9.16 -17.95
N PHE A 38 -0.04 -8.30 -16.95
CA PHE A 38 -0.31 -8.65 -15.56
C PHE A 38 -0.97 -7.49 -14.80
N LEU A 39 -1.51 -7.81 -13.62
CA LEU A 39 -2.06 -6.83 -12.71
C LEU A 39 -1.02 -6.47 -11.65
N ILE A 40 -0.87 -5.19 -11.37
CA ILE A 40 0.02 -4.66 -10.34
C ILE A 40 -0.68 -3.58 -9.54
N ALA A 41 -0.33 -3.44 -8.26
CA ALA A 41 -0.80 -2.29 -7.49
C ALA A 41 -0.09 -1.02 -7.99
N SER A 42 -0.84 0.05 -8.21
CA SER A 42 -0.29 1.41 -8.34
C SER A 42 0.62 1.75 -7.15
N PRO A 43 1.55 2.72 -7.28
CA PRO A 43 2.40 3.15 -6.17
C PRO A 43 1.61 3.48 -4.90
N THR A 44 0.50 4.24 -5.02
CA THR A 44 -0.37 4.58 -3.89
C THR A 44 -1.01 3.34 -3.26
N LYS A 45 -1.54 2.43 -4.08
CA LYS A 45 -2.15 1.18 -3.60
C LYS A 45 -1.13 0.30 -2.90
N ALA A 46 0.08 0.19 -3.44
CA ALA A 46 1.17 -0.57 -2.82
C ALA A 46 1.53 -0.06 -1.43
N LEU A 47 1.56 1.26 -1.24
CA LEU A 47 1.79 1.89 0.07
C LEU A 47 0.62 1.66 1.04
N CYS A 48 -0.62 1.79 0.57
CA CYS A 48 -1.81 1.49 1.37
C CYS A 48 -1.82 0.03 1.85
N ASP A 49 -1.54 -0.91 0.94
CA ASP A 49 -1.49 -2.34 1.26
C ASP A 49 -0.37 -2.67 2.23
N ARG A 50 0.80 -2.03 2.06
CA ARG A 50 1.94 -2.22 2.95
C ARG A 50 1.64 -1.69 4.34
N ILE A 51 1.19 -0.43 4.47
CA ILE A 51 0.96 0.20 5.77
C ILE A 51 -0.24 -0.42 6.51
N ALA A 52 -1.23 -0.95 5.79
CA ALA A 52 -2.36 -1.67 6.38
C ALA A 52 -1.93 -2.93 7.16
N LEU A 53 -0.75 -3.47 6.86
CA LEU A 53 -0.17 -4.63 7.54
C LEU A 53 0.74 -4.23 8.71
N GLU A 54 1.07 -2.94 8.88
CA GLU A 54 1.96 -2.50 9.94
C GLU A 54 1.25 -2.56 11.30
N PRO A 55 1.89 -3.17 12.31
CA PRO A 55 1.33 -3.19 13.65
C PRO A 55 1.41 -1.79 14.27
N ARG A 56 0.30 -1.35 14.89
CA ARG A 56 0.28 -0.23 15.86
C ARG A 56 0.75 1.13 15.33
N MET A 57 0.25 1.58 14.17
CA MET A 57 0.31 3.01 13.79
C MET A 57 -0.70 3.81 14.63
N ARG A 58 -0.22 4.58 15.62
CA ARG A 58 -1.07 5.30 16.58
C ARG A 58 -1.04 6.82 16.40
N SER A 59 -0.08 7.32 15.64
CA SER A 59 0.13 8.75 15.43
C SER A 59 0.71 9.05 14.06
N LEU A 60 0.60 10.30 13.62
CA LEU A 60 1.31 10.78 12.42
C LEU A 60 2.84 10.64 12.54
N ARG A 61 3.37 10.74 13.76
CA ARG A 61 4.81 10.51 14.02
C ARG A 61 5.23 9.08 13.68
N ASP A 62 4.40 8.09 13.99
CA ASP A 62 4.68 6.69 13.66
C ASP A 62 4.72 6.49 12.14
N VAL A 63 3.76 7.08 11.43
CA VAL A 63 3.68 6.99 9.96
C VAL A 63 4.85 7.71 9.29
N ARG A 64 5.26 8.89 9.77
CA ARG A 64 6.47 9.58 9.28
C ARG A 64 7.73 8.74 9.46
N ARG A 65 7.90 8.16 10.67
CA ARG A 65 9.04 7.27 10.94
C ARG A 65 9.02 6.05 10.02
N TRP A 66 7.85 5.46 9.80
CA TRP A 66 7.67 4.35 8.86
C TRP A 66 8.04 4.76 7.42
N ALA A 67 7.56 5.92 6.95
CA ALA A 67 7.89 6.45 5.63
C ALA A 67 9.40 6.67 5.45
N GLN A 68 10.08 7.20 6.47
CA GLN A 68 11.54 7.37 6.47
C GLN A 68 12.28 6.02 6.42
N LEU A 69 11.83 5.02 7.18
CA LEU A 69 12.41 3.68 7.17
C LEU A 69 12.19 2.94 5.84
N MET A 70 11.03 3.17 5.22
CA MET A 70 10.70 2.73 3.86
C MET A 70 11.48 3.51 2.78
N ARG A 71 12.19 4.58 3.17
CA ARG A 71 12.92 5.48 2.27
C ARG A 71 12.03 6.05 1.16
N LEU A 72 10.80 6.42 1.53
CA LEU A 72 9.91 7.08 0.58
C LEU A 72 10.52 8.41 0.15
N ASP A 73 10.51 8.65 -1.15
CA ASP A 73 10.97 9.90 -1.73
C ASP A 73 10.05 11.05 -1.25
N PRO A 74 10.59 12.20 -0.81
CA PRO A 74 9.80 13.39 -0.55
C PRO A 74 8.90 13.85 -1.70
N GLU A 75 9.29 13.56 -2.93
CA GLU A 75 8.54 13.89 -4.13
C GLU A 75 7.57 12.78 -4.56
N VAL A 76 7.36 11.75 -3.73
CA VAL A 76 6.36 10.72 -4.03
C VAL A 76 4.99 11.37 -4.15
N ASP A 77 4.41 11.24 -5.34
CA ASP A 77 3.07 11.73 -5.63
C ASP A 77 2.08 10.59 -5.41
N LEU A 78 1.22 10.76 -4.40
CA LEU A 78 0.18 9.80 -4.08
C LEU A 78 -1.13 10.23 -4.72
N ASP A 79 -1.64 9.40 -5.61
CA ASP A 79 -3.02 9.50 -6.10
C ASP A 79 -4.00 9.60 -4.90
N ILE A 80 -4.59 10.78 -4.74
CA ILE A 80 -5.46 11.10 -3.60
C ILE A 80 -6.76 10.30 -3.66
N GLU A 81 -7.31 10.03 -4.85
CA GLU A 81 -8.56 9.28 -4.99
C GLU A 81 -8.37 7.83 -4.54
N VAL A 82 -7.26 7.21 -4.95
CA VAL A 82 -6.88 5.86 -4.50
C VAL A 82 -6.62 5.84 -3.00
N LEU A 83 -5.93 6.86 -2.47
CA LEU A 83 -5.59 6.94 -1.05
C LEU A 83 -6.83 7.13 -0.17
N ASP A 84 -7.78 7.98 -0.58
CA ASP A 84 -9.05 8.21 0.11
C ASP A 84 -9.91 6.94 0.10
N ALA A 85 -10.10 6.31 -1.07
CA ALA A 85 -10.83 5.05 -1.18
C ALA A 85 -10.21 3.94 -0.32
N CYS A 86 -8.87 3.84 -0.30
CA CYS A 86 -8.19 2.88 0.55
C CYS A 86 -8.36 3.20 2.04
N ALA A 87 -8.27 4.45 2.46
CA ALA A 87 -8.45 4.87 3.86
C ALA A 87 -9.86 4.54 4.38
N GLU A 88 -10.87 4.71 3.53
CA GLU A 88 -12.25 4.34 3.82
C GLU A 88 -12.42 2.81 3.92
N LEU A 89 -12.02 2.07 2.88
CA LEU A 89 -12.37 0.66 2.73
C LEU A 89 -11.49 -0.30 3.54
N TYR A 90 -10.21 0.02 3.77
CA TYR A 90 -9.37 -0.79 4.67
C TYR A 90 -9.85 -0.73 6.12
N ARG A 91 -10.41 0.42 6.53
CA ARG A 91 -10.80 0.74 7.91
C ARG A 91 -9.66 0.58 8.93
N ARG A 92 -8.40 0.62 8.50
CA ARG A 92 -7.22 0.55 9.38
C ARG A 92 -6.74 1.95 9.77
N PRO A 93 -6.43 2.21 11.07
CA PRO A 93 -5.88 3.50 11.50
C PRO A 93 -4.62 3.91 10.74
N ALA A 94 -3.76 2.95 10.40
CA ALA A 94 -2.53 3.17 9.66
C ALA A 94 -2.78 3.85 8.29
N VAL A 95 -3.73 3.34 7.51
CA VAL A 95 -4.04 3.88 6.17
C VAL A 95 -4.67 5.26 6.28
N ARG A 96 -5.54 5.48 7.27
CA ARG A 96 -6.12 6.80 7.55
C ARG A 96 -5.06 7.83 7.95
N LEU A 97 -4.10 7.44 8.79
CA LEU A 97 -2.99 8.31 9.18
C LEU A 97 -2.05 8.60 8.00
N LEU A 98 -1.83 7.64 7.09
CA LEU A 98 -1.11 7.89 5.83
C LEU A 98 -1.84 8.92 4.98
N ARG A 99 -3.16 8.80 4.84
CA ARG A 99 -3.95 9.82 4.13
C ARG A 99 -3.84 11.21 4.76
N SER A 100 -3.87 11.30 6.08
CA SER A 100 -3.68 12.57 6.80
C SER A 100 -2.26 13.15 6.69
N LEU A 101 -1.27 12.33 6.33
CA LEU A 101 0.10 12.78 6.09
C LEU A 101 0.29 13.35 4.67
N ALA A 102 -0.47 12.84 3.70
CA ALA A 102 -0.51 13.38 2.35
C ALA A 102 -1.30 14.70 2.31
N GLY A 103 -0.75 15.70 1.65
CA GLY A 103 -1.42 16.96 1.34
C GLY A 103 -2.66 16.77 0.47
N GLN A 104 -3.30 17.86 0.07
CA GLN A 104 -4.37 17.82 -0.91
C GLN A 104 -3.84 17.54 -2.33
N ASP A 105 -2.54 17.76 -2.54
CA ASP A 105 -1.81 17.58 -3.79
C ASP A 105 -1.08 16.23 -3.88
N GLY A 106 -1.40 15.26 -3.01
CA GLY A 106 -0.77 13.92 -3.05
C GLY A 106 0.60 13.83 -2.37
N ARG A 107 1.25 14.97 -2.08
CA ARG A 107 2.61 14.99 -1.53
C ARG A 107 2.66 14.71 -0.04
N ILE A 108 3.68 13.98 0.39
CA ILE A 108 3.92 13.70 1.82
C ILE A 108 4.47 14.95 2.52
N VAL A 109 3.80 15.38 3.60
CA VAL A 109 4.25 16.50 4.44
C VAL A 109 5.15 16.00 5.58
N TRP A 110 6.46 16.17 5.41
CA TRP A 110 7.49 15.69 6.35
C TRP A 110 7.45 16.36 7.72
#